data_AF-A0A6J4HEU8-F1
#
_entry.id   AF-A0A6J4HEU8-F1
#
_cell.length_a   1.000
_cell.length_b   1.000
_cell.length_c   1.000
_cell.angle_alpha   90.00
_cell.angle_beta   90.00
_cell.angle_gamma   90.00
#
_symmetry.space_group_name_H-M   'P 1'
#
loop_
_entity.id
_entity.type
_entity.pdbx_description
1 polymer ?
#
loop_
_entity_poly.entity_id
_entity_poly.type
_entity_poly.pdbx_seq_one_letter_code
_entity_poly.pdbx_strand_id
1 'polypeptide(L)'
;MVAGTHGSTDARAAQGVREERLSALYARWEQFSKEYATARERNDQEVMTNLRGLMLVIKRQINKLGGQLPSFPYPEAPHLADL
;
A
#
# COMPACT_ATOMS: atom_id res chain seq x y z
N MET A 1 -32.74 30.82 14.35
CA MET A 1 -32.12 29.49 14.47
C MET A 1 -31.77 29.03 13.07
N VAL A 2 -30.51 29.05 12.65
CA VAL A 2 -30.09 28.53 11.33
C VAL A 2 -29.19 27.33 11.58
N ALA A 3 -29.67 26.17 11.13
CA ALA A 3 -29.07 24.87 11.32
C ALA A 3 -27.72 24.76 10.60
N GLY A 4 -26.74 24.16 11.30
CA GLY A 4 -25.41 23.89 10.76
C GLY A 4 -25.43 22.85 9.65
N THR A 5 -25.00 23.25 8.45
CA THR A 5 -24.81 22.39 7.27
C THR A 5 -23.33 22.20 6.89
N HIS A 6 -22.38 22.56 7.77
CA HIS A 6 -20.95 22.46 7.46
C HIS A 6 -20.35 21.05 7.59
N GLY A 7 -21.06 20.06 8.14
CA GLY A 7 -20.49 18.72 8.39
C GLY A 7 -20.39 17.78 7.17
N SER A 8 -21.12 18.04 6.08
CA SER A 8 -21.24 17.08 4.96
C SER A 8 -20.21 17.26 3.85
N THR A 9 -19.64 18.46 3.70
CA THR A 9 -18.70 18.78 2.62
C THR A 9 -17.27 18.32 2.97
N ASP A 10 -16.86 18.50 4.22
CA ASP A 10 -15.53 18.10 4.71
C ASP A 10 -15.34 16.58 4.72
N ALA A 11 -16.40 15.82 5.06
CA ALA A 11 -16.35 14.36 5.06
C ALA A 11 -16.15 13.78 3.65
N ARG A 12 -16.79 14.37 2.62
CA ARG A 12 -16.63 13.96 1.22
C ARG A 12 -15.25 14.31 0.67
N ALA A 13 -14.73 15.50 1.00
CA ALA A 13 -13.39 15.90 0.63
C ALA A 13 -12.33 15.01 1.29
N ALA A 14 -12.48 14.69 2.59
CA ALA A 14 -11.59 13.78 3.31
C ALA A 14 -11.65 12.34 2.75
N GLN A 15 -12.82 11.88 2.33
CA GLN A 15 -12.98 10.57 1.68
C GLN A 15 -12.30 10.54 0.30
N GLY A 16 -12.45 11.58 -0.52
CA GLY A 16 -11.75 11.68 -1.82
C GLY A 16 -10.24 11.63 -1.67
N VAL A 17 -9.67 12.40 -0.73
CA VAL A 17 -8.22 12.39 -0.45
C VAL A 17 -7.76 11.01 0.06
N ARG A 18 -8.57 10.31 0.84
CA ARG A 18 -8.27 8.95 1.30
C ARG A 18 -8.22 7.97 0.12
N GLU A 19 -9.20 7.99 -0.75
CA GLU A 19 -9.31 7.09 -1.90
C GLU A 19 -8.16 7.32 -2.90
N GLU A 20 -7.80 8.58 -3.17
CA GLU A 20 -6.64 8.93 -3.98
C GLU A 20 -5.33 8.39 -3.39
N ARG A 21 -5.13 8.54 -2.07
CA ARG A 21 -3.96 8.00 -1.38
C ARG A 21 -3.91 6.46 -1.45
N LEU A 22 -5.05 5.80 -1.25
CA LEU A 22 -5.12 4.34 -1.39
C LEU A 22 -4.80 3.89 -2.81
N SER A 23 -5.35 4.56 -3.82
CA SER A 23 -5.07 4.27 -5.23
C SER A 23 -3.57 4.38 -5.54
N ALA A 24 -2.92 5.46 -5.09
CA ALA A 24 -1.48 5.65 -5.26
C ALA A 24 -0.65 4.55 -4.56
N LEU A 25 -1.06 4.12 -3.36
CA LEU A 25 -0.39 3.05 -2.63
C LEU A 25 -0.53 1.69 -3.31
N TYR A 26 -1.71 1.37 -3.85
CA TYR A 26 -1.91 0.14 -4.61
C TYR A 26 -1.11 0.12 -5.91
N ALA A 27 -1.07 1.25 -6.65
CA ALA A 27 -0.23 1.36 -7.85
C ALA A 27 1.25 1.15 -7.53
N ARG A 28 1.73 1.73 -6.41
CA ARG A 28 3.12 1.54 -5.95
C ARG A 28 3.39 0.10 -5.50
N TRP A 29 2.45 -0.53 -4.83
CA TRP A 29 2.53 -1.95 -4.48
C TRP A 29 2.67 -2.84 -5.72
N GLU A 30 1.86 -2.60 -6.75
CA GLU A 30 1.91 -3.35 -8.00
C GLU A 30 3.25 -3.15 -8.71
N GLN A 31 3.76 -1.91 -8.77
CA GLN A 31 5.07 -1.61 -9.31
C GLN A 31 6.17 -2.41 -8.60
N PHE A 32 6.25 -2.32 -7.26
CA PHE A 32 7.28 -3.03 -6.50
C PHE A 32 7.14 -4.55 -6.57
N SER A 33 5.92 -5.07 -6.71
CA SER A 33 5.67 -6.49 -6.94
C SER A 33 6.31 -6.98 -8.25
N LYS A 34 6.24 -6.18 -9.32
CA LYS A 34 6.85 -6.48 -10.63
C LYS A 34 8.37 -6.35 -10.58
N GLU A 35 8.88 -5.32 -9.91
CA GLU A 35 10.33 -5.14 -9.71
C GLU A 35 10.91 -6.30 -8.88
N TYR A 36 10.17 -6.78 -7.88
CA TYR A 36 10.59 -7.91 -7.06
C TYR A 36 10.65 -9.20 -7.87
N ALA A 37 9.70 -9.42 -8.78
CA ALA A 37 9.73 -10.54 -9.73
C ALA A 37 11.03 -10.53 -10.55
N THR A 38 11.35 -9.36 -11.11
CA THR A 38 12.58 -9.16 -11.90
C THR A 38 13.84 -9.38 -11.07
N ALA A 39 13.88 -8.88 -9.83
CA ALA A 39 15.01 -9.09 -8.92
C ALA A 39 15.18 -10.57 -8.54
N ARG A 40 14.07 -11.29 -8.35
CA ARG A 40 14.07 -12.74 -8.08
C ARG A 40 14.64 -13.54 -9.25
N GLU A 41 14.21 -13.24 -10.49
CA GLU A 41 14.74 -13.89 -11.70
C GLU A 41 16.26 -13.70 -11.84
N ARG A 42 16.76 -12.54 -11.41
CA ARG A 42 18.19 -12.20 -11.42
C ARG A 42 18.95 -12.70 -10.18
N ASN A 43 18.25 -13.31 -9.23
CA ASN A 43 18.78 -13.70 -7.91
C ASN A 43 19.44 -12.53 -7.15
N ASP A 44 18.93 -11.31 -7.33
CA ASP A 44 19.41 -10.11 -6.66
C ASP A 44 18.81 -9.99 -5.27
N GLN A 45 19.50 -10.56 -4.30
CA GLN A 45 19.05 -10.63 -2.90
C GLN A 45 18.97 -9.26 -2.23
N GLU A 46 19.84 -8.32 -2.60
CA GLU A 46 19.84 -6.96 -2.05
C GLU A 46 18.59 -6.22 -2.50
N VAL A 47 18.31 -6.22 -3.81
CA VAL A 47 17.12 -5.56 -4.36
C VAL A 47 15.85 -6.22 -3.85
N MET A 48 15.80 -7.56 -3.76
CA MET A 48 14.64 -8.26 -3.17
C MET A 48 14.39 -7.83 -1.72
N THR A 49 15.43 -7.72 -0.89
CA THR A 49 15.32 -7.29 0.51
C THR A 49 14.81 -5.86 0.62
N ASN A 50 15.36 -4.95 -0.19
CA ASN A 50 14.95 -3.55 -0.24
C ASN A 50 13.48 -3.41 -0.66
N LEU A 51 13.06 -4.11 -1.72
CA LEU A 51 11.69 -4.10 -2.20
C LEU A 51 10.70 -4.68 -1.17
N ARG A 52 11.07 -5.75 -0.47
CA ARG A 52 10.24 -6.29 0.64
C ARG A 52 10.02 -5.24 1.74
N GLY A 53 11.07 -4.54 2.14
CA GLY A 53 10.98 -3.45 3.13
C GLY A 53 10.04 -2.32 2.67
N LEU A 54 10.16 -1.89 1.42
CA LEU A 54 9.28 -0.86 0.84
C LEU A 54 7.81 -1.32 0.76
N MET A 55 7.58 -2.57 0.34
CA MET A 55 6.24 -3.15 0.29
C MET A 55 5.62 -3.25 1.67
N LEU A 56 6.39 -3.59 2.72
CA LEU A 56 5.92 -3.57 4.11
C LEU A 56 5.44 -2.19 4.57
N VAL A 57 6.18 -1.14 4.21
CA VAL A 57 5.78 0.24 4.51
C VAL A 57 4.46 0.58 3.84
N ILE A 58 4.30 0.22 2.55
CA ILE A 58 3.04 0.42 1.81
C ILE A 58 1.89 -0.33 2.47
N LYS A 59 2.09 -1.61 2.83
CA LYS A 59 1.08 -2.43 3.51
C LYS A 59 0.60 -1.78 4.81
N ARG A 60 1.54 -1.26 5.62
CA ARG A 60 1.21 -0.52 6.86
C ARG A 60 0.41 0.75 6.57
N GLN A 61 0.74 1.49 5.51
CA GLN A 61 0.01 2.71 5.12
C GLN A 61 -1.41 2.40 4.61
N ILE A 62 -1.58 1.35 3.80
CA ILE A 62 -2.89 0.87 3.36
C ILE A 62 -3.75 0.51 4.58
N ASN A 63 -3.19 -0.21 5.55
CA ASN A 63 -3.90 -0.55 6.80
C ASN A 63 -4.32 0.69 7.59
N LYS A 64 -3.43 1.68 7.72
CA LYS A 64 -3.72 2.96 8.42
C LYS A 64 -4.85 3.73 7.76
N LEU A 65 -4.98 3.65 6.44
CA LEU A 65 -6.08 4.24 5.70
C LEU A 65 -7.33 3.35 5.71
N GLY A 66 -7.31 2.16 6.32
CA GLY A 66 -8.43 1.21 6.31
C GLY A 66 -8.68 0.59 4.93
N GLY A 67 -7.65 0.52 4.08
CA GLY A 67 -7.71 -0.21 2.82
C GLY A 67 -7.52 -1.71 3.01
N GLN A 68 -7.89 -2.49 2.00
CA GLN A 68 -7.67 -3.93 1.99
C GLN A 68 -6.19 -4.24 1.79
N LEU A 69 -5.62 -5.04 2.70
CA LEU A 69 -4.20 -5.38 2.62
C LEU A 69 -3.93 -6.24 1.39
N PRO A 70 -3.03 -5.81 0.49
CA PRO A 70 -2.66 -6.63 -0.65
C PRO A 70 -1.84 -7.84 -0.18
N SER A 71 -2.07 -8.97 -0.83
CA SER A 71 -1.29 -10.20 -0.59
C SER A 71 0.06 -10.10 -1.27
N PHE A 72 1.09 -10.59 -0.60
CA PHE A 72 2.42 -10.67 -1.21
C PHE A 72 2.34 -11.67 -2.38
N PRO A 73 2.82 -11.31 -3.59
CA PRO A 73 2.64 -12.14 -4.79
C PRO A 73 3.41 -13.48 -4.73
N TYR A 74 4.27 -13.68 -3.74
CA TYR A 74 5.09 -14.89 -3.60
C TYR A 74 4.95 -15.48 -2.21
N PRO A 75 3.97 -16.36 -1.96
CA PRO A 75 3.70 -16.94 -0.64
C PRO A 75 4.86 -17.80 -0.10
N GLU A 76 5.76 -18.23 -0.99
CA GLU A 76 6.92 -19.07 -0.68
C GLU A 76 8.16 -18.27 -0.30
N ALA A 77 8.13 -16.94 -0.48
CA ALA A 77 9.12 -16.06 0.09
C ALA A 77 8.90 -15.98 1.61
N PRO A 78 9.95 -15.82 2.44
CA PRO A 78 9.81 -15.50 3.86
C PRO A 78 8.71 -14.47 4.04
N HIS A 79 7.69 -14.81 4.85
CA HIS A 79 6.53 -13.97 5.00
C HIS A 79 6.99 -12.57 5.41
N LEU A 80 6.44 -11.53 4.77
CA LEU A 80 6.77 -10.15 5.11
C LEU A 80 6.58 -9.84 6.61
N ALA A 81 5.76 -10.64 7.33
CA ALA A 81 5.51 -10.49 8.76
C ALA A 81 6.58 -11.11 9.67
N ASP A 82 7.52 -11.90 9.14
CA ASP A 82 8.56 -12.61 9.90
C ASP A 82 9.88 -11.81 10.03
N LEU A 83 9.84 -10.50 9.73
CA LEU A 83 10.92 -9.53 9.90
C LEU A 83 10.44 -8.36 10.78
#